data_AF-A0A183GU50-F1
#
_entry.id   AF-A0A183GU50-F1
#
_cell.length_a   1.000
_cell.length_b   1.000
_cell.length_c   1.000
_cell.angle_alpha   90.00
_cell.angle_beta   90.00
_cell.angle_gamma   90.00
#
_symmetry.space_group_name_H-M   'P 1'
#
loop_
_entity.id
_entity.type
_entity.pdbx_description
1 polymer ?
#
loop_
_entity_poly.entity_id
_entity_poly.type
_entity_poly.pdbx_seq_one_letter_code
_entity_poly.pdbx_strand_id
1 'polypeptide(L)'
;MVYAVETLASILSLLSSFKIAEPAASESIGEEVLYENWGGTRKSETPFGHVRTGGKIPLELRYNPSKDLPPDKLQKLTVSARSAGFVPVVLDEHRCGRRIKWWWRLDSNDISFGIYRSAPGQEKVAEHNDDFMVHPKFKLQTEFVPEDGEVSQPGKQPVPHML
;
A
#
# COMPACT_ATOMS: atom_id res chain seq x y z
N MET A 1 1.91 18.59 -17.36
CA MET A 1 1.43 19.26 -16.13
C MET A 1 -0.10 19.18 -16.17
N VAL A 2 -0.69 18.30 -15.37
CA VAL A 2 -2.15 18.07 -15.29
C VAL A 2 -2.48 18.06 -13.81
N TYR A 3 -3.44 18.88 -13.40
CA TYR A 3 -4.00 18.88 -12.06
C TYR A 3 -5.36 18.16 -12.12
N ALA A 4 -5.59 17.24 -11.18
CA ALA A 4 -6.94 16.80 -10.83
C ALA A 4 -7.11 17.07 -9.33
N VAL A 5 -7.91 18.09 -9.01
CA VAL A 5 -8.41 18.36 -7.66
C VAL A 5 -9.79 17.71 -7.61
N GLU A 6 -9.90 16.54 -6.98
CA GLU A 6 -11.20 15.97 -6.68
C GLU A 6 -11.71 16.59 -5.38
N THR A 7 -12.75 17.42 -5.50
CA THR A 7 -13.46 18.02 -4.38
C THR A 7 -14.42 17.00 -3.76
N LEU A 8 -14.64 17.10 -2.44
CA LEU A 8 -15.58 16.29 -1.65
C LEU A 8 -17.01 16.20 -2.23
N ALA A 9 -17.37 17.09 -3.17
CA ALA A 9 -18.62 17.06 -3.92
C ALA A 9 -18.76 15.82 -4.81
N SER A 10 -17.68 15.30 -5.41
CA SER A 10 -17.75 14.08 -6.25
C SER A 10 -18.05 12.83 -5.42
N ILE A 11 -17.54 12.76 -4.18
CA ILE A 11 -17.80 11.63 -3.26
C ILE A 11 -19.26 11.62 -2.82
N LEU A 12 -19.83 12.79 -2.52
CA LEU A 12 -21.26 12.91 -2.17
C LEU A 12 -22.18 12.63 -3.36
N SER A 13 -21.78 13.00 -4.59
CA SER A 13 -22.49 12.62 -5.82
C SER A 13 -22.49 11.09 -6.01
N LEU A 14 -21.35 10.42 -5.83
CA LEU A 14 -21.25 8.96 -5.91
C LEU A 14 -22.11 8.25 -4.87
N LEU A 15 -22.16 8.77 -3.63
CA LEU A 15 -23.00 8.23 -2.56
C LEU A 15 -24.50 8.43 -2.84
N SER A 16 -24.88 9.49 -3.57
CA SER A 16 -26.28 9.69 -4.00
C SER A 16 -26.70 8.72 -5.10
N SER A 17 -25.77 8.35 -5.99
CA SER A 17 -26.02 7.35 -7.05
C SER A 17 -26.23 5.94 -6.50
N PHE A 18 -25.69 5.62 -5.32
CA PHE A 18 -25.93 4.33 -4.67
C PHE A 18 -27.37 4.14 -4.16
N LYS A 19 -28.15 5.22 -4.00
CA LYS A 19 -29.59 5.13 -3.68
C LYS A 19 -30.48 4.78 -4.89
N ILE A 20 -29.95 4.75 -6.11
CA ILE A 20 -30.72 4.57 -7.35
C ILE A 20 -30.57 3.14 -7.91
N ALA A 21 -29.92 2.23 -7.18
CA ALA A 21 -29.58 0.89 -7.70
C ALA A 21 -30.71 -0.16 -7.63
N GLU A 22 -31.96 0.19 -7.30
CA GLU A 22 -33.04 -0.79 -7.23
C GLU A 22 -33.63 -1.17 -8.60
N PRO A 23 -34.01 -0.23 -9.50
CA PRO A 23 -34.63 -0.62 -10.78
C PRO A 23 -33.63 -0.93 -11.90
N ALA A 24 -32.35 -0.53 -11.81
CA ALA A 24 -31.39 -0.70 -12.92
C ALA A 24 -30.65 -2.06 -12.92
N ALA A 25 -30.52 -2.72 -11.77
CA ALA A 25 -29.79 -3.99 -11.66
C ALA A 25 -30.61 -5.17 -12.24
N SER A 26 -31.93 -5.17 -12.07
CA SER A 26 -32.83 -6.21 -12.57
C SER A 26 -32.98 -6.21 -14.10
N GLU A 27 -32.75 -5.07 -14.77
CA GLU A 27 -32.80 -4.98 -16.24
C GLU A 27 -31.63 -5.71 -16.94
N SER A 28 -30.54 -5.99 -16.21
CA SER A 28 -29.30 -6.55 -16.77
C SER A 28 -28.84 -7.87 -16.13
N ILE A 29 -29.46 -8.27 -15.01
CA ILE A 29 -29.12 -9.47 -14.25
C ILE A 29 -30.42 -10.23 -13.95
N GLY A 30 -30.46 -11.51 -14.30
CA GLY A 30 -31.62 -12.37 -14.00
C GLY A 30 -31.94 -12.39 -12.51
N GLU A 31 -33.23 -12.24 -12.19
CA GLU A 31 -33.73 -12.20 -10.82
C GLU A 31 -33.32 -13.44 -10.00
N GLU A 32 -33.14 -14.59 -10.65
CA GLU A 32 -32.71 -15.85 -10.03
C GLU A 32 -31.24 -15.84 -9.53
N VAL A 33 -30.44 -14.87 -9.98
CA VAL A 33 -29.02 -14.77 -9.64
C VAL A 33 -28.78 -13.79 -8.48
N LEU A 34 -29.64 -12.79 -8.34
CA LEU A 34 -29.61 -11.77 -7.29
C LEU A 34 -30.24 -12.27 -5.98
N TYR A 35 -29.62 -11.98 -4.84
CA TYR A 35 -30.24 -12.29 -3.53
C TYR A 35 -31.43 -11.37 -3.25
N GLU A 36 -32.33 -11.83 -2.38
CA GLU A 36 -33.56 -11.12 -2.00
C GLU A 36 -33.29 -9.68 -1.52
N ASN A 37 -32.23 -9.45 -0.73
CA ASN A 37 -31.85 -8.10 -0.27
C ASN A 37 -31.36 -7.16 -1.39
N TRP A 38 -31.20 -7.64 -2.62
CA TRP A 38 -30.77 -6.87 -3.79
C TRP A 38 -31.82 -6.91 -4.91
N GLY A 39 -33.07 -7.25 -4.60
CA GLY A 39 -34.18 -7.23 -5.57
C GLY A 39 -34.34 -8.50 -6.42
N GLY A 40 -33.67 -9.60 -6.07
CA GLY A 40 -33.82 -10.89 -6.75
C GLY A 40 -34.60 -11.94 -5.95
N THR A 41 -34.54 -13.19 -6.41
CA THR A 41 -35.24 -14.35 -5.84
C THR A 41 -34.30 -15.42 -5.29
N ARG A 42 -32.98 -15.19 -5.35
CA ARG A 42 -31.99 -16.17 -4.89
C ARG A 42 -31.98 -16.22 -3.36
N LYS A 43 -32.22 -17.41 -2.82
CA LYS A 43 -32.12 -17.68 -1.38
C LYS A 43 -30.68 -17.79 -0.92
N SER A 44 -30.43 -17.42 0.33
CA SER A 44 -29.18 -17.67 1.03
C SER A 44 -29.42 -17.86 2.52
N GLU A 45 -28.45 -18.49 3.20
CA GLU A 45 -28.44 -18.62 4.66
C GLU A 45 -28.26 -17.27 5.37
N THR A 46 -27.72 -16.27 4.67
CA THR A 46 -27.50 -14.92 5.19
C THR A 46 -28.29 -13.88 4.40
N PRO A 47 -28.72 -12.76 5.02
CA PRO A 47 -29.53 -11.75 4.33
C PRO A 47 -28.89 -11.16 3.07
N PHE A 48 -27.55 -11.04 3.04
CA PHE A 48 -26.81 -10.44 1.91
C PHE A 48 -26.07 -11.48 1.05
N GLY A 49 -26.35 -12.76 1.27
CA GLY A 49 -25.64 -13.87 0.67
C GLY A 49 -24.13 -13.80 0.86
N HIS A 50 -23.40 -13.87 -0.25
CA HIS A 50 -21.93 -13.82 -0.23
C HIS A 50 -21.36 -12.41 -0.15
N VAL A 51 -22.20 -11.37 -0.20
CA VAL A 51 -21.76 -9.98 -0.16
C VAL A 51 -21.50 -9.58 1.29
N ARG A 52 -20.26 -9.27 1.62
CA ARG A 52 -19.90 -8.70 2.92
C ARG A 52 -20.22 -7.21 2.93
N THR A 53 -21.19 -6.80 3.75
CA THR A 53 -21.63 -5.39 3.90
C THR A 53 -20.75 -4.56 4.84
N GLY A 54 -19.62 -5.12 5.30
CA GLY A 54 -18.76 -4.51 6.29
C GLY A 54 -19.32 -4.59 7.71
N GLY A 55 -18.92 -3.66 8.57
CA GLY A 55 -19.30 -3.61 9.98
C GLY A 55 -18.27 -2.87 10.82
N LYS A 56 -18.58 -2.63 12.10
CA LYS A 56 -17.62 -2.02 13.04
C LYS A 56 -16.42 -2.94 13.21
N ILE A 57 -15.24 -2.49 12.79
CA ILE A 57 -13.99 -3.25 12.98
C ILE A 57 -13.75 -3.42 14.49
N PRO A 58 -13.63 -4.67 14.98
CA PRO A 58 -13.33 -4.96 16.37
C PRO A 58 -12.11 -4.17 16.87
N LEU A 59 -12.17 -3.69 18.12
CA LEU A 59 -11.16 -2.78 18.68
C LEU A 59 -9.77 -3.43 18.74
N GLU A 60 -9.73 -4.74 18.98
CA GLU A 60 -8.53 -5.57 19.04
C GLU A 60 -7.81 -5.72 17.69
N LEU A 61 -8.52 -5.52 16.57
CA LEU A 61 -7.94 -5.53 15.23
C LEU A 61 -7.47 -4.15 14.78
N ARG A 62 -7.79 -3.10 15.55
CA ARG A 62 -7.29 -1.76 15.25
C ARG A 62 -5.81 -1.67 15.58
N TYR A 63 -5.13 -0.82 14.83
CA TYR A 63 -3.76 -0.47 15.11
C TYR A 63 -3.61 0.05 16.55
N ASN A 64 -2.60 -0.46 17.25
CA ASN A 64 -2.31 -0.14 18.64
C ASN A 64 -0.89 0.44 18.75
N PRO A 65 -0.74 1.77 18.93
CA PRO A 65 0.57 2.44 19.02
C PRO A 65 1.47 1.92 20.14
N SER A 66 0.92 1.31 21.20
CA SER A 66 1.74 0.73 22.27
C SER A 66 2.59 -0.46 21.83
N LYS A 67 2.32 -1.02 20.64
CA LYS A 67 3.09 -2.11 20.03
C LYS A 67 4.15 -1.63 19.04
N ASP A 68 4.32 -0.32 18.86
CA ASP A 68 5.34 0.24 17.97
C ASP A 68 6.75 -0.12 18.43
N LEU A 69 7.69 -0.06 17.49
CA LEU A 69 9.10 -0.14 17.83
C LEU A 69 9.48 1.04 18.74
N PRO A 70 10.24 0.78 19.82
CA PRO A 70 10.59 1.83 20.75
C PRO A 70 11.57 2.83 20.11
N PRO A 71 11.50 4.14 20.44
CA PRO A 71 12.24 5.18 19.72
C PRO A 71 13.76 5.02 19.69
N ASP A 72 14.34 4.37 20.70
CA ASP A 72 15.77 4.06 20.80
C ASP A 72 16.27 3.08 19.74
N LYS A 73 15.37 2.29 19.14
CA LYS A 73 15.68 1.38 18.02
C LYS A 73 15.48 2.03 16.65
N LEU A 74 15.07 3.30 16.61
CA LEU A 74 14.74 4.02 15.39
C LEU A 74 15.79 5.10 15.12
N GLN A 75 16.13 5.26 13.84
CA GLN A 75 16.93 6.38 13.37
C GLN A 75 15.99 7.45 12.79
N LYS A 76 16.19 8.70 13.19
CA LYS A 76 15.50 9.85 12.57
C LYS A 76 16.24 10.29 11.31
N LEU A 77 15.52 10.39 10.20
CA LEU A 77 16.00 10.96 8.94
C LEU A 77 15.19 12.22 8.61
N THR A 78 15.86 13.36 8.48
CA THR A 78 15.23 14.61 8.02
C THR A 78 15.42 14.74 6.51
N VAL A 79 14.32 14.80 5.77
CA VAL A 79 14.33 14.99 4.31
C VAL A 79 13.79 16.38 3.99
N SER A 80 14.62 17.21 3.36
CA SER A 80 14.21 18.55 2.94
C SER A 80 13.20 18.48 1.79
N ALA A 81 12.38 19.52 1.66
CA ALA A 81 11.40 19.61 0.57
C ALA A 81 12.07 19.41 -0.80
N ARG A 82 11.44 18.59 -1.66
CA ARG A 82 11.92 18.27 -3.03
C ARG A 82 13.30 17.62 -3.09
N SER A 83 13.77 17.03 -1.99
CA SER A 83 15.01 16.26 -1.94
C SER A 83 14.74 14.78 -1.68
N ALA A 84 15.75 13.94 -1.90
CA ALA A 84 15.72 12.54 -1.52
C ALA A 84 16.76 12.31 -0.41
N GLY A 85 16.35 11.56 0.61
CA GLY A 85 17.24 10.98 1.60
C GLY A 85 17.21 9.47 1.49
N PHE A 86 18.25 8.80 1.97
CA PHE A 86 18.32 7.34 1.98
C PHE A 86 19.01 6.84 3.24
N VAL A 87 18.67 5.61 3.62
CA VAL A 87 19.35 4.88 4.71
C VAL A 87 20.12 3.74 4.05
N PRO A 88 21.47 3.80 3.99
CA PRO A 88 22.25 2.75 3.36
C PRO A 88 22.21 1.47 4.21
N VAL A 89 21.81 0.36 3.60
CA VAL A 89 21.87 -0.97 4.21
C VAL A 89 22.91 -1.79 3.48
N VAL A 90 24.08 -1.95 4.10
CA VAL A 90 25.13 -2.81 3.58
C VAL A 90 24.82 -4.24 3.97
N LEU A 91 24.67 -5.10 2.96
CA LEU A 91 24.52 -6.53 3.17
C LEU A 91 25.87 -7.19 2.93
N ASP A 92 26.42 -7.83 3.96
CA ASP A 92 27.54 -8.76 3.78
C ASP A 92 27.14 -9.92 2.85
N GLU A 93 28.08 -10.81 2.54
CA GLU A 93 27.94 -12.00 1.69
C GLU A 93 26.50 -12.54 1.52
N HIS A 94 26.17 -12.94 0.30
CA HIS A 94 24.85 -13.47 -0.03
C HIS A 94 24.49 -14.66 0.87
N ARG A 95 23.39 -14.54 1.61
CA ARG A 95 22.82 -15.64 2.39
C ARG A 95 21.40 -15.91 1.92
N CYS A 96 21.15 -17.15 1.51
CA CYS A 96 19.81 -17.61 1.15
C CYS A 96 18.84 -17.37 2.32
N GLY A 97 17.63 -16.90 2.01
CA GLY A 97 16.59 -16.64 3.01
C GLY A 97 16.78 -15.34 3.83
N ARG A 98 17.80 -14.52 3.54
CA ARG A 98 17.92 -13.20 4.17
C ARG A 98 16.77 -12.30 3.72
N ARG A 99 16.21 -11.54 4.67
CA ARG A 99 15.10 -10.60 4.46
C ARG A 99 15.49 -9.23 4.96
N ILE A 100 15.11 -8.21 4.21
CA ILE A 100 15.14 -6.82 4.67
C ILE A 100 13.75 -6.55 5.21
N LYS A 101 13.68 -6.06 6.46
CA LYS A 101 12.44 -5.60 7.08
C LYS A 101 12.55 -4.12 7.35
N TRP A 102 11.45 -3.40 7.20
CA TRP A 102 11.37 -1.99 7.55
C TRP A 102 10.16 -1.73 8.43
N TRP A 103 10.29 -0.66 9.19
CA TRP A 103 9.23 -0.02 9.94
C TRP A 103 9.60 1.45 10.02
N TRP A 104 8.71 2.34 9.62
CA TRP A 104 8.93 3.78 9.75
C TRP A 104 7.61 4.54 9.89
N ARG A 105 7.72 5.74 10.44
CA ARG A 105 6.63 6.70 10.56
C ARG A 105 7.16 8.11 10.28
N LEU A 106 6.31 8.94 9.68
CA LEU A 106 6.50 10.36 9.48
C LEU A 106 5.92 11.15 10.66
N ASP A 107 6.63 12.22 11.01
CA ASP A 107 6.11 13.24 11.92
C ASP A 107 4.94 14.02 11.27
N SER A 108 4.96 14.19 9.94
CA SER A 108 3.90 14.88 9.18
C SER A 108 3.99 14.61 7.66
N ASN A 109 2.93 14.96 6.93
CA ASN A 109 2.83 14.90 5.47
C ASN A 109 2.96 13.49 4.88
N ASP A 110 3.30 13.44 3.59
CA ASP A 110 3.57 12.24 2.82
C ASP A 110 5.04 12.20 2.39
N ILE A 111 5.50 10.99 2.05
CA ILE A 111 6.80 10.80 1.42
C ILE A 111 6.69 9.74 0.33
N SER A 112 7.54 9.84 -0.70
CA SER A 112 7.72 8.75 -1.64
C SER A 112 8.76 7.79 -1.11
N PHE A 113 8.40 6.53 -0.91
CA PHE A 113 9.26 5.47 -0.38
C PHE A 113 9.43 4.36 -1.41
N GLY A 114 10.66 3.89 -1.58
CA GLY A 114 11.02 2.75 -2.42
C GLY A 114 12.31 2.12 -1.91
N ILE A 115 12.60 0.90 -2.37
CA ILE A 115 13.84 0.19 -2.00
C ILE A 115 14.59 -0.12 -3.28
N TYR A 116 15.85 0.31 -3.31
CA TYR A 116 16.74 0.11 -4.44
C TYR A 116 17.98 -0.67 -4.00
N ARG A 117 18.46 -1.52 -4.89
CA ARG A 117 19.83 -2.02 -4.85
C ARG A 117 20.66 -1.06 -5.69
N SER A 118 21.61 -0.40 -5.05
CA SER A 118 22.52 0.52 -5.73
C SER A 118 23.35 -0.20 -6.79
N ALA A 119 23.52 0.46 -7.94
CA ALA A 119 24.50 0.06 -8.93
C ALA A 119 25.94 0.19 -8.38
N PRO A 120 26.90 -0.66 -8.81
CA PRO A 120 28.28 -0.55 -8.35
C PRO A 120 28.86 0.86 -8.56
N GLY A 121 29.40 1.45 -7.49
CA GLY A 121 29.96 2.81 -7.49
C GLY A 121 28.95 3.94 -7.24
N GLN A 122 27.66 3.63 -7.13
CA GLN A 122 26.59 4.61 -6.89
C GLN A 122 26.04 4.55 -5.46
N GLU A 123 26.76 3.91 -4.52
CA GLU A 123 26.26 3.58 -3.17
C GLU A 123 25.98 4.83 -2.30
N LYS A 124 26.39 6.00 -2.76
CA LYS A 124 26.19 7.30 -2.10
C LYS A 124 25.11 8.16 -2.77
N VAL A 125 24.45 7.65 -3.80
CA VAL A 125 23.37 8.33 -4.52
C VAL A 125 22.04 7.73 -4.08
N ALA A 126 21.06 8.59 -3.77
CA ALA A 126 19.76 8.14 -3.26
C ALA A 126 18.98 7.31 -4.28
N GLU A 127 19.00 7.75 -5.54
CA GLU A 127 18.37 7.08 -6.67
C GLU A 127 19.21 7.35 -7.93
N HIS A 128 19.82 6.32 -8.50
CA HIS A 128 20.50 6.35 -9.80
C HIS A 128 19.67 5.60 -10.86
N ASN A 129 19.77 6.01 -12.13
CA ASN A 129 19.00 5.38 -13.22
C ASN A 129 19.34 3.89 -13.43
N ASP A 130 20.55 3.49 -13.03
CA ASP A 130 21.03 2.11 -13.13
C ASP A 130 20.74 1.26 -11.88
N ASP A 131 20.09 1.85 -10.86
CA ASP A 131 19.73 1.12 -9.66
C ASP A 131 18.63 0.09 -9.95
N PHE A 132 18.71 -1.06 -9.29
CA PHE A 132 17.70 -2.09 -9.40
C PHE A 132 16.60 -1.86 -8.36
N MET A 133 15.39 -1.55 -8.82
CA MET A 133 14.22 -1.37 -7.95
C MET A 133 13.77 -2.70 -7.35
N VAL A 134 13.93 -2.85 -6.04
CA VAL A 134 13.54 -4.03 -5.26
C VAL A 134 12.11 -3.90 -4.77
N HIS A 135 11.72 -2.70 -4.35
CA HIS A 135 10.36 -2.36 -3.96
C HIS A 135 9.93 -1.10 -4.70
N PRO A 136 8.75 -1.10 -5.38
CA PRO A 136 8.29 0.05 -6.12
C PRO A 136 8.16 1.30 -5.26
N LYS A 137 8.33 2.46 -5.89
CA LYS A 137 8.19 3.74 -5.21
C LYS A 137 6.73 4.15 -5.10
N PHE A 138 6.21 4.21 -3.88
CA PHE A 138 4.85 4.68 -3.59
C PHE A 138 4.86 5.95 -2.76
N LYS A 139 3.85 6.79 -2.98
CA LYS A 139 3.59 7.97 -2.15
C LYS A 139 2.74 7.55 -0.96
N LEU A 140 3.28 7.67 0.25
CA LEU A 140 2.72 7.07 1.45
C LEU A 140 2.56 8.09 2.58
N GLN A 141 1.57 7.84 3.44
CA GLN A 141 1.28 8.59 4.67
C GLN A 141 1.21 7.61 5.83
N THR A 142 1.64 8.04 7.02
CA THR A 142 1.69 7.17 8.21
C THR A 142 1.02 7.79 9.44
N GLU A 143 0.10 8.73 9.22
CA GLU A 143 -0.62 9.44 10.28
C GLU A 143 -1.40 8.47 11.18
N PHE A 144 -2.05 7.48 10.57
CA PHE A 144 -2.89 6.51 11.30
C PHE A 144 -2.17 5.21 11.63
N VAL A 145 -1.31 4.71 10.73
CA VAL A 145 -0.61 3.43 10.84
C VAL A 145 0.81 3.63 10.29
N PRO A 146 1.86 3.09 10.94
CA PRO A 146 3.21 3.13 10.39
C PRO A 146 3.28 2.36 9.07
N GLU A 147 4.29 2.66 8.27
CA GLU A 147 4.63 1.82 7.13
C GLU A 147 5.57 0.71 7.62
N ASP A 148 5.20 -0.54 7.37
CA ASP A 148 6.02 -1.70 7.67
C ASP A 148 5.95 -2.74 6.55
N GLY A 149 7.02 -3.51 6.42
CA GLY A 149 7.07 -4.52 5.40
C GLY A 149 8.37 -5.28 5.37
N GLU A 150 8.44 -6.23 4.44
CA GLU A 150 9.61 -7.06 4.25
C GLU A 150 9.78 -7.51 2.80
N VAL A 151 11.03 -7.64 2.38
CA VAL A 151 11.38 -8.18 1.07
C VAL A 151 12.52 -9.18 1.21
N SER A 152 12.44 -10.28 0.46
CA SER A 152 13.55 -11.22 0.35
C SER A 152 14.71 -10.53 -0.37
N GLN A 153 15.95 -10.82 0.04
CA GLN A 153 17.12 -10.32 -0.69
C GLN A 153 16.98 -10.73 -2.16
N PRO A 154 17.01 -9.79 -3.13
CA PRO A 154 16.95 -10.16 -4.53
C PRO A 154 18.12 -11.08 -4.84
N GLY A 155 17.92 -12.10 -5.68
CA GLY A 155 19.03 -12.95 -6.15
C GLY A 155 20.18 -12.10 -6.73
N LYS A 156 21.37 -12.68 -6.86
CA LYS A 156 22.39 -12.07 -7.73
C LYS A 156 21.75 -11.88 -9.11
N GLN A 157 21.84 -10.69 -9.69
CA GLN A 157 21.51 -10.55 -11.11
C GLN A 157 22.43 -11.51 -11.90
N PRO A 158 21.92 -12.21 -12.92
CA PRO A 158 22.80 -12.92 -13.84
C PRO A 158 23.74 -11.90 -14.46
N VAL A 159 25.04 -12.15 -14.34
CA VAL A 159 26.06 -11.34 -15.03
C VAL A 159 25.76 -11.49 -16.52
N PRO A 160 25.64 -10.38 -17.29
CA PRO A 160 25.49 -10.49 -18.73
C PRO A 160 26.71 -11.25 -19.26
N HIS A 161 26.51 -12.42 -19.86
CA HIS A 161 27.56 -13.06 -20.63
C HIS A 161 27.88 -12.13 -21.80
N MET A 162 29.02 -11.44 -21.72
CA MET A 162 29.58 -10.77 -22.89
C MET A 162 30.02 -11.87 -23.86
N LEU A 163 29.31 -11.98 -24.99
CA LEU A 163 29.72 -12.72 -26.17
C LEU A 163 30.78 -11.92 -26.93
#